data_AF-A0A7S3CEK2-F1
#
_entry.id   AF-A0A7S3CEK2-F1
#
_cell.length_a   1.000
_cell.length_b   1.000
_cell.length_c   1.000
_cell.angle_alpha   90.00
_cell.angle_beta   90.00
_cell.angle_gamma   90.00
#
_symmetry.space_group_name_H-M   'P 1'
#
loop_
_entity.id
_entity.type
_entity.pdbx_description
1 polymer ?
#
loop_
_entity_poly.entity_id
_entity_poly.type
_entity_poly.pdbx_seq_one_letter_code
_entity_poly.pdbx_strand_id
1 'polypeptide(L)'
;MGSATEAGNGALVTEKNQGVGAAEEAREWVRSKGVCQGDELSWLQRITYGFVFRNERGNYAASVAQLKLACDGAPLESGFDLDVSAALVELFQLCWAKCSCLPEGEDRDQNTQGLVRCILKCEEQKTCSRNDLLVHLDRDLLHKCELIKDAKQYQAKERKVNTRLFYKQNKFNLLAEESEGYAKLAVALDSHASLEADEDEDGGLKVLVQCLIGRFSLDPNRVVEVVLGALEHRPESE
;
A
#
# COMPACT_ATOMS: atom_id res chain seq x y z
N MET A 1 51.53 -49.47 -28.06
CA MET A 1 51.00 -49.00 -26.76
C MET A 1 50.89 -47.48 -26.89
N GLY A 2 49.78 -46.93 -27.39
CA GLY A 2 48.50 -46.81 -26.67
C GLY A 2 48.58 -45.60 -25.74
N SER A 3 48.39 -44.37 -26.24
CA SER A 3 47.11 -43.61 -26.32
C SER A 3 46.94 -42.60 -25.17
N ALA A 4 46.76 -41.33 -25.56
CA ALA A 4 45.80 -40.34 -25.07
C ALA A 4 45.91 -39.86 -23.60
N THR A 5 45.60 -38.62 -23.24
CA THR A 5 44.50 -37.78 -23.74
C THR A 5 44.73 -36.31 -23.37
N GLU A 6 44.39 -35.42 -24.30
CA GLU A 6 44.17 -33.98 -24.11
C GLU A 6 43.00 -33.72 -23.14
N ALA A 7 43.13 -32.75 -22.25
CA ALA A 7 41.97 -32.11 -21.61
C ALA A 7 42.36 -30.71 -21.13
N GLY A 8 41.72 -29.67 -21.67
CA GLY A 8 41.87 -28.33 -21.11
C GLY A 8 41.53 -27.16 -22.03
N ASN A 9 40.46 -27.25 -22.83
CA ASN A 9 39.91 -26.07 -23.48
C ASN A 9 38.39 -26.22 -23.61
N GLY A 10 37.64 -25.90 -22.54
CA GLY A 10 36.20 -26.15 -22.50
C GLY A 10 35.43 -25.40 -21.41
N ALA A 11 35.88 -24.23 -20.97
CA ALA A 11 35.25 -23.51 -19.85
C ALA A 11 34.90 -22.05 -20.13
N LEU A 12 34.72 -21.64 -21.39
CA LEU A 12 34.41 -20.23 -21.74
C LEU A 12 33.19 -20.04 -22.65
N VAL A 13 32.39 -21.09 -22.92
CA VAL A 13 31.26 -21.01 -23.87
C VAL A 13 29.88 -21.13 -23.20
N THR A 14 29.78 -21.52 -21.91
CA THR A 14 28.50 -21.88 -21.30
C THR A 14 27.72 -20.74 -20.64
N GLU A 15 28.33 -19.63 -20.25
CA GLU A 15 27.60 -18.51 -19.62
C GLU A 15 26.77 -17.67 -20.61
N LYS A 16 27.16 -17.61 -21.89
CA LYS A 16 26.40 -16.85 -22.90
C LYS A 16 25.09 -17.50 -23.30
N ASN A 17 24.96 -18.83 -23.18
CA ASN A 17 23.74 -19.54 -23.62
C ASN A 17 22.63 -19.59 -22.56
N GLN A 18 22.97 -19.56 -21.26
CA GLN A 18 21.95 -19.53 -20.20
C GLN A 18 21.19 -18.19 -20.18
N GLY A 19 21.85 -17.08 -20.53
CA GLY A 19 21.18 -15.77 -20.58
C GLY A 19 20.19 -15.60 -21.73
N VAL A 20 20.35 -16.38 -22.81
CA VAL A 20 19.44 -16.32 -23.97
C VAL A 20 18.14 -17.07 -23.70
N GLY A 21 18.22 -18.28 -23.12
CA GLY A 21 17.03 -19.09 -22.79
C GLY A 21 16.13 -18.42 -21.76
N ALA A 22 16.69 -17.92 -20.65
CA ALA A 22 15.89 -17.25 -19.62
C ALA A 22 15.32 -15.89 -20.07
N ALA A 23 15.95 -15.22 -21.05
CA ALA A 23 15.35 -14.03 -21.68
C ALA A 23 14.16 -14.39 -22.60
N GLU A 24 14.19 -15.59 -23.19
CA GLU A 24 13.11 -16.15 -24.01
C GLU A 24 11.92 -16.61 -23.14
N GLU A 25 12.19 -17.21 -21.99
CA GLU A 25 11.17 -17.57 -20.98
C GLU A 25 10.46 -16.33 -20.41
N ALA A 26 11.22 -15.28 -20.07
CA ALA A 26 10.64 -14.00 -19.64
C ALA A 26 9.76 -13.37 -20.74
N ARG A 27 10.18 -13.50 -22.01
CA ARG A 27 9.41 -13.05 -23.19
C ARG A 27 8.10 -13.81 -23.34
N GLU A 28 8.15 -15.12 -23.23
CA GLU A 28 6.99 -15.99 -23.37
C GLU A 28 6.00 -15.80 -22.22
N TRP A 29 6.50 -15.59 -20.99
CA TRP A 29 5.67 -15.29 -19.82
C TRP A 29 4.88 -13.98 -20.00
N VAL A 30 5.55 -12.87 -20.39
CA VAL A 30 4.88 -11.57 -20.61
C VAL A 30 3.83 -11.67 -21.74
N ARG A 31 4.12 -12.44 -22.80
CA ARG A 31 3.17 -12.66 -23.90
C ARG A 31 1.98 -13.52 -23.49
N SER A 32 2.21 -14.64 -22.79
CA SER A 32 1.16 -15.60 -22.42
C SER A 32 0.16 -15.01 -21.43
N LYS A 33 0.59 -14.08 -20.57
CA LYS A 33 -0.28 -13.38 -19.61
C LYS A 33 -0.94 -12.13 -20.18
N GLY A 34 -0.78 -11.84 -21.47
CA GLY A 34 -1.48 -10.74 -22.15
C GLY A 34 -1.07 -9.35 -21.67
N VAL A 35 0.12 -9.22 -21.07
CA VAL A 35 0.53 -8.03 -20.33
C VAL A 35 0.88 -6.85 -21.25
N CYS A 36 1.47 -7.08 -22.43
CA CYS A 36 1.83 -6.04 -23.42
C CYS A 36 2.05 -6.57 -24.85
N GLN A 37 1.75 -5.74 -25.88
CA GLN A 37 2.17 -5.89 -27.29
C GLN A 37 2.89 -4.60 -27.73
N GLY A 38 4.06 -4.68 -28.40
CA GLY A 38 4.87 -3.52 -28.87
C GLY A 38 6.38 -3.58 -28.57
N ASP A 39 7.16 -2.56 -28.97
CA ASP A 39 8.62 -2.45 -28.71
C ASP A 39 8.94 -2.25 -27.21
N GLU A 40 7.97 -1.74 -26.45
CA GLU A 40 7.99 -1.56 -25.00
C GLU A 40 8.16 -2.91 -24.25
N LEU A 41 7.78 -4.02 -24.90
CA LEU A 41 8.05 -5.38 -24.43
C LEU A 41 9.54 -5.61 -24.20
N SER A 42 10.41 -5.12 -25.09
CA SER A 42 11.85 -5.40 -25.02
C SER A 42 12.48 -4.83 -23.74
N TRP A 43 11.99 -3.67 -23.29
CA TRP A 43 12.45 -3.00 -22.09
C TRP A 43 11.91 -3.69 -20.84
N LEU A 44 10.60 -3.96 -20.79
CA LEU A 44 9.97 -4.67 -19.68
C LEU A 44 10.58 -6.07 -19.51
N GLN A 45 10.77 -6.81 -20.61
CA GLN A 45 11.40 -8.13 -20.61
C GLN A 45 12.84 -8.10 -20.10
N ARG A 46 13.65 -7.15 -20.56
CA ARG A 46 15.05 -7.00 -20.11
C ARG A 46 15.12 -6.72 -18.60
N ILE A 47 14.15 -5.99 -18.08
CA ILE A 47 14.06 -5.66 -16.67
C ILE A 47 13.54 -6.83 -15.85
N THR A 48 12.46 -7.47 -16.26
CA THR A 48 11.98 -8.70 -15.63
C THR A 48 13.12 -9.73 -15.60
N TYR A 49 13.87 -9.89 -16.68
CA TYR A 49 15.08 -10.71 -16.71
C TYR A 49 16.13 -10.30 -15.67
N GLY A 50 16.47 -9.00 -15.59
CA GLY A 50 17.46 -8.49 -14.64
C GLY A 50 17.10 -8.74 -13.17
N PHE A 51 15.85 -8.46 -12.80
CA PHE A 51 15.38 -8.58 -11.42
C PHE A 51 15.02 -10.02 -11.03
N VAL A 52 14.28 -10.71 -11.88
CA VAL A 52 13.72 -12.04 -11.58
C VAL A 52 14.78 -13.14 -11.75
N PHE A 53 15.52 -13.11 -12.86
CA PHE A 53 16.40 -14.21 -13.26
C PHE A 53 17.88 -13.97 -12.98
N ARG A 54 18.37 -12.74 -13.16
CA ARG A 54 19.77 -12.39 -12.82
C ARG A 54 20.03 -12.26 -11.32
N ASN A 55 18.98 -12.36 -10.51
CA ASN A 55 19.03 -12.32 -9.05
C ASN A 55 19.78 -11.09 -8.51
N GLU A 56 19.55 -9.92 -9.13
CA GLU A 56 20.04 -8.64 -8.61
C GLU A 56 19.39 -8.37 -7.24
N ARG A 57 19.98 -8.94 -6.19
CA ARG A 57 19.43 -9.08 -4.84
C ARG A 57 18.69 -7.82 -4.37
N GLY A 58 17.38 -7.94 -4.23
CA GLY A 58 16.52 -7.01 -3.51
C GLY A 58 15.57 -7.79 -2.61
N ASN A 59 15.08 -7.17 -1.54
CA ASN A 59 13.93 -7.71 -0.79
C ASN A 59 12.70 -7.57 -1.69
N TYR A 60 12.39 -8.64 -2.44
CA TYR A 60 11.17 -8.73 -3.23
C TYR A 60 9.99 -8.98 -2.30
N ALA A 61 8.87 -8.30 -2.55
CA ALA A 61 7.62 -8.71 -1.94
C ALA A 61 7.12 -10.01 -2.61
N ALA A 62 6.13 -10.64 -1.97
CA ALA A 62 5.71 -11.99 -2.30
C ALA A 62 5.28 -12.16 -3.77
N SER A 63 4.73 -11.12 -4.41
CA SER A 63 4.21 -11.23 -5.77
C SER A 63 5.33 -11.30 -6.83
N VAL A 64 6.44 -10.57 -6.66
CA VAL A 64 7.63 -10.72 -7.54
C VAL A 64 8.34 -12.06 -7.32
N ALA A 65 8.33 -12.59 -6.09
CA ALA A 65 8.83 -13.94 -5.82
C ALA A 65 7.92 -15.03 -6.43
N GLN A 66 6.61 -14.84 -6.40
CA GLN A 66 5.65 -15.72 -7.08
C GLN A 66 5.76 -15.62 -8.61
N LEU A 67 6.04 -14.43 -9.14
CA LEU A 67 6.34 -14.22 -10.56
C LEU A 67 7.60 -14.98 -10.95
N LYS A 68 8.63 -14.99 -10.10
CA LYS A 68 9.83 -15.82 -10.29
C LYS A 68 9.50 -17.31 -10.32
N LEU A 69 8.75 -17.81 -9.34
CA LEU A 69 8.31 -19.21 -9.28
C LEU A 69 7.48 -19.61 -10.51
N ALA A 70 6.58 -18.74 -10.96
CA ALA A 70 5.75 -18.94 -12.15
C ALA A 70 6.58 -19.00 -13.43
N CYS A 71 7.62 -18.15 -13.52
CA CYS A 71 8.56 -18.12 -14.63
C CYS A 71 9.49 -19.34 -14.67
N ASP A 72 9.93 -19.84 -13.51
CA ASP A 72 10.81 -21.01 -13.38
C ASP A 72 10.06 -22.36 -13.61
N GLY A 73 8.78 -22.31 -13.98
CA GLY A 73 7.94 -23.50 -14.22
C GLY A 73 7.62 -24.29 -12.94
N ALA A 74 7.87 -23.72 -11.76
CA ALA A 74 7.52 -24.34 -10.50
C ALA A 74 5.99 -24.31 -10.34
N PRO A 75 5.37 -25.40 -9.86
CA PRO A 75 3.95 -25.38 -9.57
C PRO A 75 3.69 -24.31 -8.50
N LEU A 76 2.90 -23.28 -8.83
CA LEU A 76 2.29 -22.46 -7.80
C LEU A 76 1.42 -23.39 -6.95
N GLU A 77 1.60 -23.37 -5.64
CA GLU A 77 0.77 -24.16 -4.74
C GLU A 77 -0.71 -23.89 -5.02
N SER A 78 -1.50 -24.95 -5.14
CA SER A 78 -2.92 -24.88 -5.46
C SER A 78 -3.65 -23.97 -4.47
N GLY A 79 -4.04 -22.78 -4.90
CA GLY A 79 -4.69 -21.76 -4.07
C GLY A 79 -4.15 -20.34 -4.24
N PHE A 80 -3.02 -20.15 -4.93
CA PHE A 80 -2.48 -18.83 -5.25
C PHE A 80 -2.69 -18.47 -6.72
N ASP A 81 -3.66 -17.59 -6.99
CA ASP A 81 -3.74 -16.88 -8.27
C ASP A 81 -2.66 -15.79 -8.29
N LEU A 82 -1.75 -15.84 -9.27
CA LEU A 82 -0.77 -14.78 -9.46
C LEU A 82 -1.47 -13.49 -9.87
N ASP A 83 -1.50 -12.51 -8.98
CA ASP A 83 -1.96 -11.16 -9.30
C ASP A 83 -0.89 -10.45 -10.14
N VAL A 84 -1.11 -10.46 -11.46
CA VAL A 84 -0.23 -9.84 -12.44
C VAL A 84 -0.17 -8.32 -12.26
N SER A 85 -1.27 -7.68 -11.84
CA SER A 85 -1.30 -6.23 -11.60
C SER A 85 -0.37 -5.87 -10.44
N ALA A 86 -0.51 -6.59 -9.31
CA ALA A 86 0.34 -6.38 -8.14
C ALA A 86 1.84 -6.62 -8.45
N ALA A 87 2.15 -7.70 -9.16
CA ALA A 87 3.54 -8.01 -9.54
C ALA A 87 4.16 -6.94 -10.45
N LEU A 88 3.39 -6.40 -11.41
CA LEU A 88 3.85 -5.31 -12.28
C LEU A 88 4.08 -4.02 -11.52
N VAL A 89 3.16 -3.67 -10.62
CA VAL A 89 3.29 -2.49 -9.75
C VAL A 89 4.57 -2.58 -8.91
N GLU A 90 4.85 -3.73 -8.31
CA GLU A 90 6.09 -3.95 -7.55
C GLU A 90 7.34 -3.83 -8.43
N LEU A 91 7.31 -4.42 -9.64
CA LEU A 91 8.41 -4.28 -10.60
C LEU A 91 8.64 -2.81 -10.97
N PHE A 92 7.58 -2.04 -11.21
CA PHE A 92 7.69 -0.61 -11.51
C PHE A 92 8.29 0.19 -10.35
N GLN A 93 7.87 -0.08 -9.11
CA GLN A 93 8.44 0.54 -7.92
C GLN A 93 9.93 0.23 -7.77
N LEU A 94 10.33 -1.04 -7.95
CA LEU A 94 11.73 -1.47 -7.89
C LEU A 94 12.57 -0.81 -8.99
N CYS A 95 12.03 -0.72 -10.20
CA CYS A 95 12.69 -0.06 -11.33
C CYS A 95 12.85 1.43 -11.06
N TRP A 96 11.82 2.08 -10.53
CA TRP A 96 11.89 3.49 -10.18
C TRP A 96 12.93 3.76 -9.11
N ALA A 97 13.00 2.93 -8.06
CA ALA A 97 14.02 3.05 -7.03
C ALA A 97 15.43 2.92 -7.61
N LYS A 98 15.66 1.96 -8.51
CA LYS A 98 16.96 1.82 -9.20
C LYS A 98 17.26 2.99 -10.14
N CYS A 99 16.29 3.46 -10.91
CA CYS A 99 16.50 4.62 -11.79
C CYS A 99 16.79 5.90 -10.98
N SER A 100 16.22 6.01 -9.78
CA SER A 100 16.40 7.17 -8.91
C SER A 100 17.76 7.19 -8.21
N CYS A 101 18.44 6.05 -8.07
CA CYS A 101 19.79 5.98 -7.49
C CYS A 101 20.92 6.11 -8.51
N LEU A 102 20.62 6.11 -9.81
CA LEU A 102 21.61 6.37 -10.85
C LEU A 102 22.03 7.85 -10.84
N PRO A 103 23.31 8.17 -11.11
CA PRO A 103 23.74 9.55 -11.29
C PRO A 103 22.97 10.20 -12.46
N GLU A 104 22.82 11.52 -12.41
CA GLU A 104 22.24 12.28 -13.51
C GLU A 104 23.05 12.09 -14.79
N GLY A 105 22.39 11.62 -15.84
CA GLY A 105 23.03 11.24 -17.11
C GLY A 105 22.04 10.57 -18.06
N GLU A 106 22.50 10.34 -19.29
CA GLU A 106 21.67 9.79 -20.38
C GLU A 106 21.05 8.43 -20.01
N ASP A 107 21.78 7.57 -19.29
CA ASP A 107 21.31 6.26 -18.86
C ASP A 107 20.10 6.35 -17.91
N ARG A 108 20.10 7.32 -16.99
CA ARG A 108 18.98 7.54 -16.05
C ARG A 108 17.73 7.98 -16.79
N ASP A 109 17.89 8.92 -17.72
CA ASP A 109 16.78 9.46 -18.49
C ASP A 109 16.20 8.42 -19.45
N GLN A 110 17.06 7.65 -20.11
CA GLN A 110 16.62 6.59 -21.01
C GLN A 110 15.87 5.47 -20.27
N ASN A 111 16.37 5.05 -19.10
CA ASN A 111 15.68 4.06 -18.26
C ASN A 111 14.36 4.61 -17.71
N THR A 112 14.33 5.87 -17.28
CA THR A 112 13.10 6.50 -16.79
C THR A 112 12.04 6.61 -17.90
N GLN A 113 12.44 7.01 -19.11
CA GLN A 113 11.53 7.09 -20.26
C GLN A 113 11.04 5.70 -20.70
N GLY A 114 11.86 4.65 -20.56
CA GLY A 114 11.44 3.27 -20.79
C GLY A 114 10.37 2.83 -19.78
N LEU A 115 10.56 3.16 -18.50
CA LEU A 115 9.61 2.86 -17.43
C LEU A 115 8.26 3.55 -17.64
N VAL A 116 8.28 4.85 -17.94
CA VAL A 116 7.07 5.64 -18.20
C VAL A 116 6.28 5.05 -19.37
N ARG A 117 6.95 4.70 -20.48
CA ARG A 117 6.29 4.07 -21.63
C ARG A 117 5.62 2.75 -21.27
N CYS A 118 6.28 1.91 -20.47
CA CYS A 118 5.71 0.62 -20.06
C CYS A 118 4.48 0.78 -19.15
N ILE A 119 4.53 1.73 -18.20
CA ILE A 119 3.40 2.00 -17.29
C ILE A 119 2.18 2.47 -18.08
N LEU A 120 2.36 3.42 -18.99
CA LEU A 120 1.27 3.94 -19.84
C LEU A 120 0.67 2.85 -20.74
N LYS A 121 1.52 1.95 -21.28
CA LYS A 121 1.04 0.81 -22.08
C LYS A 121 0.22 -0.18 -21.25
N CYS A 122 0.64 -0.45 -20.02
CA CYS A 122 -0.08 -1.32 -19.08
C CYS A 122 -1.43 -0.70 -18.65
N GLU A 123 -1.51 0.63 -18.50
CA GLU A 123 -2.77 1.34 -18.25
C GLU A 123 -3.70 1.26 -19.47
N GLU A 124 -3.18 1.50 -20.69
CA GLU A 124 -3.96 1.42 -21.95
C GLU A 124 -4.59 0.04 -22.15
N GLN A 125 -3.85 -1.02 -21.84
CA GLN A 125 -4.31 -2.41 -21.96
C GLN A 125 -5.12 -2.89 -20.76
N LYS A 126 -5.31 -2.05 -19.74
CA LYS A 126 -6.04 -2.36 -18.50
C LYS A 126 -5.46 -3.55 -17.72
N THR A 127 -4.17 -3.83 -17.89
CA THR A 127 -3.47 -4.85 -17.09
C THR A 127 -3.30 -4.38 -15.65
N CYS A 128 -3.04 -3.08 -15.47
CA CYS A 128 -3.07 -2.40 -14.18
C CYS A 128 -4.21 -1.36 -14.20
N SER A 129 -5.03 -1.33 -13.16
CA SER A 129 -6.02 -0.26 -13.02
C SER A 129 -5.33 1.06 -12.72
N ARG A 130 -5.86 2.17 -13.24
CA ARG A 130 -5.39 3.51 -12.90
C ARG A 130 -5.36 3.75 -11.40
N ASN A 131 -6.33 3.19 -10.66
CA ASN A 131 -6.36 3.32 -9.20
C ASN A 131 -5.18 2.59 -8.54
N ASP A 132 -4.83 1.39 -9.00
CA ASP A 132 -3.72 0.61 -8.45
C ASP A 132 -2.39 1.37 -8.66
N LEU A 133 -2.21 1.94 -9.86
CA LEU A 133 -1.04 2.76 -10.17
C LEU A 133 -0.95 3.99 -9.25
N LEU A 134 -2.07 4.71 -9.04
CA LEU A 134 -2.12 5.90 -8.19
C LEU A 134 -1.86 5.62 -6.71
N VAL A 135 -2.30 4.46 -6.22
CA VAL A 135 -2.15 4.07 -4.80
C VAL A 135 -0.72 3.64 -4.50
N HIS A 136 -0.06 2.96 -5.44
CA HIS A 136 1.21 2.30 -5.16
C HIS A 136 2.44 3.01 -5.75
N LEU A 137 2.33 3.68 -6.90
CA LEU A 137 3.51 4.29 -7.51
C LEU A 137 3.94 5.58 -6.82
N ASP A 138 5.24 5.86 -6.89
CA ASP A 138 5.82 7.09 -6.35
C ASP A 138 5.29 8.35 -7.05
N ARG A 139 5.08 9.41 -6.27
CA ARG A 139 4.55 10.71 -6.74
C ARG A 139 5.34 11.33 -7.91
N ASP A 140 6.67 11.21 -7.90
CA ASP A 140 7.49 11.84 -8.93
C ASP A 140 7.43 11.01 -10.23
N LEU A 141 7.28 9.68 -10.12
CA LEU A 141 6.99 8.79 -11.26
C LEU A 141 5.60 9.03 -11.84
N LEU A 142 4.57 9.17 -10.99
CA LEU A 142 3.21 9.47 -11.41
C LEU A 142 3.13 10.79 -12.19
N HIS A 143 3.92 11.78 -11.78
CA HIS A 143 4.00 13.06 -12.49
C HIS A 143 4.68 12.90 -13.85
N LYS A 144 5.77 12.13 -13.93
CA LYS A 144 6.44 11.82 -15.21
C LYS A 144 5.57 11.01 -16.17
N CYS A 145 4.64 10.20 -15.65
CA CYS A 145 3.65 9.48 -16.44
C CYS A 145 2.44 10.35 -16.83
N GLU A 146 2.40 11.62 -16.44
CA GLU A 146 1.25 12.53 -16.65
C GLU A 146 -0.08 12.02 -16.04
N LEU A 147 -0.02 11.04 -15.13
CA LEU A 147 -1.18 10.52 -14.40
C LEU A 147 -1.68 11.53 -13.37
N ILE A 148 -0.76 12.37 -12.87
CA ILE A 148 -1.03 13.52 -12.01
C ILE A 148 -0.48 14.81 -12.62
N LYS A 149 -1.27 15.88 -12.52
CA LYS A 149 -0.91 17.20 -13.08
C LYS A 149 0.17 17.94 -12.28
N ASP A 150 0.14 17.81 -10.95
CA ASP A 150 1.02 18.55 -10.04
C ASP A 150 1.39 17.69 -8.83
N ALA A 151 2.68 17.35 -8.71
CA ALA A 151 3.22 16.54 -7.64
C ALA A 151 3.11 17.19 -6.25
N LYS A 152 3.19 18.53 -6.16
CA LYS A 152 3.08 19.26 -4.87
C LYS A 152 1.64 19.29 -4.40
N GLN A 153 0.69 19.55 -5.30
CA GLN A 153 -0.74 19.48 -4.97
C GLN A 153 -1.16 18.07 -4.59
N TYR A 154 -0.64 17.05 -5.27
CA TYR A 154 -0.89 15.65 -4.94
C TYR A 154 -0.39 15.33 -3.53
N GLN A 155 0.86 15.68 -3.20
CA GLN A 155 1.41 15.49 -1.86
C GLN A 155 0.62 16.24 -0.77
N ALA A 156 0.13 17.45 -1.07
CA ALA A 156 -0.70 18.19 -0.14
C ALA A 156 -2.05 17.50 0.11
N LYS A 157 -2.66 16.91 -0.92
CA LYS A 157 -3.89 16.11 -0.80
C LYS A 157 -3.64 14.82 -0.02
N GLU A 158 -2.58 14.10 -0.35
CA GLU A 158 -2.14 12.89 0.35
C GLU A 158 -1.98 13.14 1.85
N ARG A 159 -1.25 14.20 2.24
CA ARG A 159 -1.12 14.60 3.65
C ARG A 159 -2.48 14.83 4.30
N LYS A 160 -3.39 15.56 3.65
CA LYS A 160 -4.74 15.82 4.19
C LYS A 160 -5.56 14.54 4.37
N VAL A 161 -5.49 13.62 3.41
CA VAL A 161 -6.20 12.33 3.47
C VAL A 161 -5.63 11.47 4.59
N ASN A 162 -4.30 11.32 4.67
CA ASN A 162 -3.65 10.57 5.73
C ASN A 162 -3.94 11.18 7.11
N THR A 163 -3.91 12.51 7.23
CA THR A 163 -4.25 13.16 8.49
C THR A 163 -5.69 12.89 8.89
N ARG A 164 -6.63 12.95 7.94
CA ARG A 164 -8.03 12.62 8.21
C ARG A 164 -8.21 11.15 8.58
N LEU A 165 -7.48 10.24 7.93
CA LEU A 165 -7.63 8.80 8.14
C LEU A 165 -7.04 8.36 9.48
N PHE A 166 -5.87 8.88 9.86
CA PHE A 166 -5.12 8.41 11.03
C PHE A 166 -5.26 9.28 12.28
N TYR A 167 -5.53 10.58 12.14
CA TYR A 167 -5.54 11.51 13.28
C TYR A 167 -6.91 12.11 13.59
N LYS A 168 -7.86 12.09 12.64
CA LYS A 168 -9.21 12.59 12.93
C LYS A 168 -9.99 11.52 13.70
N GLN A 169 -10.12 11.71 15.00
CA GLN A 169 -11.04 10.91 15.80
C GLN A 169 -12.49 11.22 15.40
N ASN A 170 -13.29 10.18 15.18
CA ASN A 170 -14.72 10.35 14.99
C ASN A 170 -15.34 10.60 16.36
N LYS A 171 -15.66 11.86 16.67
CA LYS A 171 -16.33 12.24 17.91
C LYS A 171 -17.66 12.88 17.56
N PHE A 172 -18.72 12.42 18.21
CA PHE A 172 -20.06 12.94 17.98
C PHE A 172 -20.33 14.05 18.97
N ASN A 173 -20.59 15.25 18.45
CA ASN A 173 -20.77 16.46 19.25
C ASN A 173 -22.25 16.85 19.35
N LEU A 174 -23.10 16.35 18.44
CA LEU A 174 -24.52 16.66 18.42
C LEU A 174 -25.35 15.50 18.96
N LEU A 175 -26.44 15.81 19.66
CA LEU A 175 -27.37 14.82 20.22
C LEU A 175 -28.02 13.94 19.14
N ALA A 176 -28.22 14.49 17.93
CA ALA A 176 -28.81 13.77 16.82
C ALA A 176 -27.81 12.84 16.10
N GLU A 177 -26.51 13.05 16.29
CA GLU A 177 -25.47 12.17 15.72
C GLU A 177 -25.39 10.86 16.49
N GLU A 178 -25.47 10.90 17.83
CA GLU A 178 -25.49 9.72 18.71
C GLU A 178 -26.50 9.87 19.84
N SER A 179 -27.78 9.72 19.50
CA SER A 179 -28.87 9.89 20.46
C SER A 179 -28.85 8.86 21.60
N GLU A 180 -28.38 7.63 21.34
CA GLU A 180 -28.31 6.57 22.35
C GLU A 180 -27.26 6.90 23.43
N GLY A 181 -26.05 7.29 23.02
CA GLY A 181 -24.97 7.58 23.95
C GLY A 181 -25.30 8.78 24.85
N TYR A 182 -25.84 9.85 24.27
CA TYR A 182 -26.25 11.03 25.04
C TYR A 182 -27.48 10.78 25.93
N ALA A 183 -28.45 9.97 25.51
CA ALA A 183 -29.58 9.61 26.36
C ALA A 183 -29.12 8.78 27.57
N LYS A 184 -28.23 7.80 27.35
CA LYS A 184 -27.65 6.99 28.43
C LYS A 184 -26.82 7.83 29.40
N LEU A 185 -26.09 8.82 28.89
CA LEU A 185 -25.37 9.79 29.73
C LEU A 185 -26.35 10.60 30.59
N ALA A 186 -27.40 11.16 30.00
CA ALA A 186 -28.40 11.94 30.73
C ALA A 186 -29.09 11.11 31.83
N VAL A 187 -29.48 9.87 31.53
CA VAL A 187 -30.08 8.96 32.51
C VAL A 187 -29.09 8.60 33.62
N ALA A 188 -27.82 8.35 33.29
CA ALA A 188 -26.80 8.05 34.29
C ALA A 188 -26.59 9.21 35.27
N LEU A 189 -26.56 10.45 34.76
CA LEU A 189 -26.43 11.65 35.58
C LEU A 189 -27.65 11.87 36.48
N ASP A 190 -28.85 11.67 35.96
CA ASP A 190 -30.10 11.84 36.73
C ASP A 190 -30.28 10.76 37.82
N SER A 191 -29.87 9.52 37.51
CA SER A 191 -29.97 8.39 38.43
C SER A 191 -29.00 8.52 39.61
N HIS A 192 -27.76 8.95 39.32
CA HIS A 192 -26.73 9.15 40.34
C HIS A 192 -27.09 10.31 41.28
N ALA A 193 -27.75 11.35 40.76
CA ALA A 193 -28.27 12.46 41.56
C ALA A 193 -29.54 12.14 42.38
N SER A 194 -30.15 10.97 42.21
CA SER A 194 -31.39 10.58 42.91
C SER A 194 -31.18 9.56 44.03
N LEU A 195 -29.96 9.01 44.14
CA LEU A 195 -29.53 8.18 45.25
C LEU A 195 -28.74 9.09 46.21
N GLU A 196 -29.07 9.10 47.50
CA GLU A 196 -28.24 9.81 48.48
C GLU A 196 -26.84 9.19 48.46
N ALA A 197 -25.88 9.95 47.92
CA ALA A 197 -24.56 9.42 47.57
C ALA A 197 -23.76 9.07 48.82
N ASP A 198 -23.48 7.79 49.02
CA ASP A 198 -22.33 7.36 49.83
C ASP A 198 -21.05 7.85 49.11
N GLU A 199 -20.10 8.41 49.87
CA GLU A 199 -18.86 9.04 49.35
C GLU A 199 -18.01 8.12 48.44
N ASP A 200 -18.27 6.81 48.45
CA ASP A 200 -17.61 5.79 47.61
C ASP A 200 -18.22 5.66 46.19
N GLU A 201 -19.40 6.23 45.89
CA GLU A 201 -20.10 6.07 44.61
C GLU A 201 -19.64 7.03 43.49
N ASP A 202 -18.94 8.14 43.81
CA ASP A 202 -18.47 9.14 42.82
C ASP A 202 -17.48 8.53 41.80
N GLY A 203 -16.69 7.55 42.24
CA GLY A 203 -15.80 6.79 41.36
C GLY A 203 -16.55 6.00 40.28
N GLY A 204 -17.75 5.50 40.59
CA GLY A 204 -18.58 4.71 39.68
C GLY A 204 -19.15 5.51 38.52
N LEU A 205 -19.69 6.71 38.80
CA LEU A 205 -20.23 7.61 37.78
C LEU A 205 -19.14 8.06 36.81
N LYS A 206 -17.98 8.47 37.33
CA LYS A 206 -16.84 8.88 36.51
C LYS A 206 -16.40 7.78 35.54
N VAL A 207 -16.28 6.55 36.03
CA VAL A 207 -15.92 5.40 35.18
C VAL A 207 -17.01 5.13 34.14
N LEU A 208 -18.29 5.22 34.52
CA LEU A 208 -19.40 5.05 33.59
C LEU A 208 -19.40 6.11 32.48
N VAL A 209 -19.19 7.38 32.82
CA VAL A 209 -19.07 8.47 31.83
C VAL A 209 -17.90 8.24 30.88
N GLN A 210 -16.74 7.83 31.40
CA GLN A 210 -15.57 7.48 30.56
C GLN A 210 -15.87 6.30 29.62
N CYS A 211 -16.58 5.29 30.11
CA CYS A 211 -17.03 4.16 29.31
C CYS A 211 -18.02 4.59 28.22
N LEU A 212 -18.96 5.51 28.51
CA LEU A 212 -19.90 6.03 27.53
C LEU A 212 -19.20 6.86 26.45
N ILE A 213 -18.23 7.72 26.84
CA ILE A 213 -17.37 8.46 25.90
C ILE A 213 -16.64 7.48 24.97
N GLY A 214 -16.01 6.44 25.52
CA GLY A 214 -15.27 5.46 24.73
C GLY A 214 -16.16 4.57 23.84
N ARG A 215 -17.32 4.16 24.35
CA ARG A 215 -18.21 3.21 23.67
C ARG A 215 -19.00 3.87 22.54
N PHE A 216 -19.51 5.06 22.77
CA PHE A 216 -20.33 5.80 21.80
C PHE A 216 -19.54 6.89 21.08
N SER A 217 -18.23 7.02 21.36
CA SER A 217 -17.38 8.08 20.77
C SER A 217 -17.96 9.49 20.97
N LEU A 218 -18.53 9.76 22.13
CA LEU A 218 -19.09 11.09 22.45
C LEU A 218 -17.97 12.13 22.51
N ASP A 219 -18.25 13.36 22.07
CA ASP A 219 -17.31 14.47 22.24
C ASP A 219 -17.21 14.82 23.73
N PRO A 220 -16.03 14.68 24.37
CA PRO A 220 -15.86 15.00 25.79
C PRO A 220 -16.25 16.44 26.12
N ASN A 221 -16.04 17.39 25.21
CA ASN A 221 -16.43 18.79 25.44
C ASN A 221 -17.95 18.90 25.60
N ARG A 222 -18.69 18.23 24.71
CA ARG A 222 -20.16 18.19 24.80
C ARG A 222 -20.65 17.41 26.01
N VAL A 223 -19.96 16.33 26.38
CA VAL A 223 -20.28 15.58 27.60
C VAL A 223 -20.16 16.49 28.83
N VAL A 224 -19.11 17.32 28.92
CA VAL A 224 -18.98 18.32 29.99
C VAL A 224 -20.15 19.29 29.99
N GLU A 225 -20.58 19.80 28.83
CA GLU A 225 -21.76 20.67 28.74
C GLU A 225 -23.05 19.99 29.24
N VAL A 226 -23.24 18.70 28.91
CA VAL A 226 -24.40 17.93 29.39
C VAL A 226 -24.33 17.70 30.91
N VAL A 227 -23.14 17.40 31.45
CA VAL A 227 -22.92 17.26 32.90
C VAL A 227 -23.22 18.57 33.63
N LEU A 228 -22.67 19.69 33.15
CA LEU A 228 -22.93 21.01 33.72
C LEU A 228 -24.42 21.38 33.64
N GLY A 229 -25.06 21.11 32.50
CA GLY A 229 -26.49 21.32 32.35
C GLY A 229 -27.32 20.50 33.34
N ALA A 230 -26.93 19.25 33.64
CA ALA A 230 -27.60 18.45 34.65
C ALA A 230 -27.43 19.04 36.06
N LEU A 231 -26.25 19.55 36.40
CA LEU A 231 -25.98 20.23 37.67
C LEU A 231 -26.75 21.55 37.82
N GLU A 232 -26.85 22.36 36.76
CA GLU A 232 -27.60 23.62 36.78
C GLU A 232 -29.09 23.43 37.10
N HIS A 233 -29.68 22.30 36.69
CA HIS A 233 -31.08 21.98 37.00
C HIS A 233 -31.28 21.49 38.44
N ARG A 234 -30.20 21.33 39.23
CA ARG A 234 -30.24 20.83 40.62
C ARG A 234 -29.21 21.57 41.51
N PRO A 235 -29.49 22.81 41.92
CA PRO A 235 -28.59 23.58 42.78
C PRO A 235 -28.51 23.09 44.24
N GLU A 236 -29.34 22.12 44.66
CA GLU A 236 -29.49 21.72 46.08
C GLU A 236 -28.66 20.49 46.51
N SER A 237 -27.72 20.02 45.68
CA SER A 237 -26.74 19.00 46.10
C SER A 237 -25.53 19.66 46.78
N GLU A 238 -25.72 20.15 48.00
CA GLU A 238 -24.63 20.37 48.98
C GLU A 238 -24.72 19.33 50.09
#